data_AF-A0A831V707-F1
#
_entry.id   AF-A0A831V707-F1
#
_cell.length_a   1.000
_cell.length_b   1.000
_cell.length_c   1.000
_cell.angle_alpha   90.00
_cell.angle_beta   90.00
_cell.angle_gamma   90.00
#
_symmetry.space_group_name_H-M   'P 1'
#
loop_
_entity.id
_entity.type
_entity.pdbx_description
1 polymer ?
#
loop_
_entity_poly.entity_id
_entity_poly.type
_entity_poly.pdbx_seq_one_letter_code
_entity_poly.pdbx_strand_id
1 'polypeptide(L)'
;MRMPEGGREGYVLILREGLERAAWLSVHGSEGQRELAAEFIGYILQRARKKGNAVYEKALEIVEGGKAVGSLRLTDVKGAEVDVGGRRHVVSVIGGGVQFDKSWSGKTLLRIRITAEVDGVRSDYTMTSSRRGSDNAAVGRAARDGAPGGREADAERLSALVEALTGKRPRVYRMKDGTIIIECYEGHLEGFARYAELADAIAKWLEETGR
;
A
#
# COMPACT_ATOMS: atom_id res chain seq x y z
N MET A 1 24.25 -15.43 -7.92
CA MET A 1 25.04 -14.45 -8.69
C MET A 1 26.12 -15.22 -9.44
N ARG A 2 26.19 -15.10 -10.77
CA ARG A 2 27.25 -15.73 -11.56
C ARG A 2 28.32 -14.67 -11.77
N MET A 3 29.53 -14.90 -11.27
CA MET A 3 30.62 -13.97 -11.56
C MET A 3 30.94 -14.06 -13.06
N PRO A 4 31.05 -12.93 -13.77
CA PRO A 4 31.44 -12.96 -15.17
C PRO A 4 32.87 -13.52 -15.27
N GLU A 5 33.04 -14.58 -16.06
CA GLU A 5 34.35 -15.10 -16.40
C GLU A 5 35.07 -14.11 -17.34
N GLY A 6 36.37 -13.88 -17.10
CA GLY A 6 37.24 -13.13 -18.02
C GLY A 6 37.35 -11.62 -17.80
N GLY A 7 37.07 -11.09 -16.61
CA GLY A 7 37.39 -9.68 -16.26
C GLY A 7 36.54 -8.62 -16.97
N ARG A 8 35.42 -9.01 -17.56
CA ARG A 8 34.45 -8.09 -18.18
C ARG A 8 33.54 -7.45 -17.13
N GLU A 9 33.08 -6.23 -17.40
CA GLU A 9 32.13 -5.53 -16.52
C GLU A 9 30.86 -6.37 -16.30
N GLY A 10 30.58 -6.71 -15.04
CA GLY A 10 29.36 -7.38 -14.63
C GLY A 10 28.24 -6.38 -14.39
N TYR A 11 27.03 -6.72 -14.86
CA TYR A 11 25.82 -5.95 -14.62
C TYR A 11 24.93 -6.68 -13.61
N VAL A 12 24.43 -5.94 -12.63
CA VAL A 12 23.42 -6.43 -11.68
C VAL A 12 22.12 -5.71 -11.98
N LEU A 13 21.07 -6.47 -12.33
CA LEU A 13 19.72 -5.94 -12.44
C LEU A 13 19.11 -5.88 -11.04
N ILE A 14 18.80 -4.66 -10.58
CA ILE A 14 18.07 -4.43 -9.34
C ILE A 14 16.66 -4.05 -9.72
N LEU A 15 15.70 -4.93 -9.41
CA LEU A 15 14.28 -4.64 -9.58
C LEU A 15 13.83 -3.65 -8.50
N ARG A 16 12.70 -2.98 -8.76
CA ARG A 16 12.11 -2.00 -7.84
C ARG A 16 11.90 -2.62 -6.45
N GLU A 17 11.29 -3.78 -6.40
CA GLU A 17 10.97 -4.53 -5.18
C GLU A 17 12.24 -4.91 -4.41
N GLY A 18 13.33 -5.19 -5.14
CA GLY A 18 14.64 -5.47 -4.54
C GLY A 18 15.22 -4.25 -3.83
N LEU A 19 15.07 -3.06 -4.41
CA LEU A 19 15.51 -1.81 -3.80
C LEU A 19 14.63 -1.42 -2.61
N GLU A 20 13.31 -1.61 -2.71
CA GLU A 20 12.38 -1.41 -1.59
C GLU A 20 12.71 -2.34 -0.41
N ARG A 21 13.05 -3.61 -0.68
CA ARG A 21 13.46 -4.55 0.36
C ARG A 21 14.78 -4.17 1.01
N ALA A 22 15.76 -3.72 0.24
CA ALA A 22 17.01 -3.20 0.79
C ALA A 22 16.75 -1.97 1.69
N ALA A 23 15.88 -1.06 1.24
CA ALA A 23 15.45 0.09 2.02
C ALA A 23 14.78 -0.30 3.34
N TRP A 24 13.86 -1.26 3.31
CA TRP A 24 13.26 -1.80 4.52
C TRP A 24 14.29 -2.40 5.48
N LEU A 25 15.24 -3.19 4.96
CA LEU A 25 16.32 -3.81 5.76
C LEU A 25 17.23 -2.78 6.41
N SER A 26 17.42 -1.60 5.81
CA SER A 26 18.22 -0.53 6.41
C SER A 26 17.64 0.01 7.71
N VAL A 27 16.33 -0.14 7.93
CA VAL A 27 15.62 0.31 9.14
C VAL A 27 15.30 -0.87 10.07
N HIS A 28 14.82 -1.97 9.49
CA HIS A 28 14.22 -3.08 10.24
C HIS A 28 15.07 -4.36 10.26
N GLY A 29 16.19 -4.41 9.54
CA GLY A 29 17.09 -5.57 9.51
C GLY A 29 17.78 -5.83 10.85
N SER A 30 18.59 -6.89 10.93
CA SER A 30 19.53 -7.05 12.05
C SER A 30 20.65 -6.00 11.96
N GLU A 31 21.40 -5.77 13.04
CA GLU A 31 22.42 -4.71 13.12
C GLU A 31 23.38 -4.71 11.91
N GLY A 32 24.03 -5.85 11.62
CA GLY A 32 24.91 -5.97 10.45
C GLY A 32 24.19 -5.87 9.10
N GLN A 33 22.90 -6.23 9.02
CA GLN A 33 22.11 -6.05 7.79
C GLN A 33 21.75 -4.58 7.55
N ARG A 34 21.47 -3.81 8.61
CA ARG A 34 21.07 -2.40 8.50
C ARG A 34 22.20 -1.57 7.89
N GLU A 35 23.41 -1.75 8.40
CA GLU A 35 24.59 -1.02 7.94
C GLU A 35 24.88 -1.33 6.46
N LEU A 36 24.98 -2.61 6.10
CA LEU A 36 25.23 -3.02 4.72
C LEU A 36 24.12 -2.58 3.76
N ALA A 37 22.86 -2.65 4.18
CA ALA A 37 21.74 -2.19 3.36
C ALA A 37 21.76 -0.66 3.18
N ALA A 38 22.06 0.10 4.24
CA ALA A 38 22.17 1.55 4.19
C ALA A 38 23.32 2.00 3.26
N GLU A 39 24.48 1.35 3.36
CA GLU A 39 25.61 1.59 2.45
C GLU A 39 25.25 1.30 0.99
N PHE A 40 24.60 0.15 0.75
CA PHE A 40 24.14 -0.22 -0.59
C PHE A 40 23.17 0.81 -1.17
N ILE A 41 22.18 1.26 -0.40
CA ILE A 41 21.24 2.32 -0.82
C ILE A 41 21.98 3.62 -1.12
N GLY A 42 22.90 4.02 -0.24
CA GLY A 42 23.72 5.22 -0.44
C GLY A 42 24.50 5.16 -1.76
N TYR A 43 25.06 4.00 -2.08
CA TYR A 43 25.73 3.76 -3.36
C TYR A 43 24.78 3.87 -4.56
N ILE A 44 23.61 3.24 -4.50
CA ILE A 44 22.61 3.30 -5.60
C ILE A 44 22.12 4.74 -5.82
N LEU A 45 21.80 5.47 -4.76
CA LEU A 45 21.37 6.87 -4.84
C LEU A 45 22.48 7.78 -5.39
N GLN A 46 23.73 7.56 -5.01
CA GLN A 46 24.86 8.29 -5.58
C GLN A 46 24.98 8.04 -7.10
N ARG A 47 24.82 6.78 -7.54
CA ARG A 47 24.83 6.45 -8.97
C ARG A 47 23.64 7.06 -9.72
N ALA A 48 22.45 7.03 -9.12
CA ALA A 48 21.26 7.65 -9.68
C ALA A 48 21.46 9.16 -9.88
N ARG A 49 22.04 9.86 -8.88
CA ARG A 49 22.37 11.29 -8.97
C ARG A 49 23.35 11.60 -10.11
N LYS A 50 24.36 10.75 -10.31
CA LYS A 50 25.30 10.87 -11.45
C LYS A 50 24.62 10.68 -12.81
N LYS A 51 23.52 9.92 -12.88
CA LYS A 51 22.75 9.69 -14.12
C LYS A 51 21.74 10.81 -14.41
N GLY A 52 21.34 11.57 -13.39
CA GLY A 52 20.50 12.74 -13.53
C GLY A 52 19.46 12.87 -12.42
N ASN A 53 18.93 14.07 -12.26
CA ASN A 53 18.02 14.39 -11.15
C ASN A 53 16.74 13.54 -11.17
N ALA A 54 16.12 13.37 -12.35
CA ALA A 54 14.90 12.56 -12.48
C ALA A 54 15.11 11.09 -12.07
N VAL A 55 16.30 10.53 -12.32
CA VAL A 55 16.65 9.15 -11.91
C VAL A 55 16.85 9.08 -10.41
N TYR A 56 17.50 10.09 -9.82
CA TYR A 56 17.69 10.20 -8.38
C TYR A 56 16.38 10.32 -7.63
N GLU A 57 15.48 11.21 -8.07
CA GLU A 57 14.17 11.40 -7.42
C GLU A 57 13.35 10.11 -7.44
N LYS A 58 13.31 9.40 -8.57
CA LYS A 58 12.61 8.12 -8.66
C LYS A 58 13.23 7.06 -7.75
N ALA A 59 14.56 6.96 -7.70
CA ALA A 59 15.23 6.02 -6.81
C ALA A 59 15.00 6.36 -5.33
N LEU A 60 14.99 7.65 -5.00
CA LEU A 60 14.73 8.14 -3.65
C LEU A 60 13.31 7.84 -3.20
N GLU A 61 12.31 8.04 -4.07
CA GLU A 61 10.91 7.70 -3.78
C GLU A 61 10.76 6.21 -3.43
N ILE A 62 11.41 5.33 -4.19
CA ILE A 62 11.41 3.87 -3.94
C ILE A 62 12.04 3.55 -2.58
N VAL A 63 13.18 4.20 -2.27
CA VAL A 63 13.87 4.01 -0.99
C VAL A 63 13.03 4.49 0.19
N GLU A 64 12.48 5.69 0.13
CA GLU A 64 11.64 6.23 1.19
C GLU A 64 10.36 5.41 1.36
N GLY A 65 9.76 4.94 0.26
CA GLY A 65 8.64 4.01 0.29
C GLY A 65 8.97 2.71 1.02
N GLY A 66 10.11 2.08 0.71
CA GLY A 66 10.56 0.85 1.36
C GLY A 66 10.86 1.02 2.85
N LYS A 67 11.46 2.14 3.25
CA LYS A 67 11.69 2.47 4.67
C LYS A 67 10.39 2.71 5.45
N ALA A 68 9.35 3.19 4.77
CA ALA A 68 8.08 3.51 5.40
C ALA A 68 7.20 2.27 5.68
N VAL A 69 7.52 1.10 5.12
CA VAL A 69 6.74 -0.14 5.32
C VAL A 69 6.78 -0.55 6.80
N GLY A 70 5.60 -0.62 7.42
CA GLY A 70 5.42 -0.98 8.82
C GLY A 70 5.90 0.07 9.83
N SER A 71 6.17 1.31 9.42
CA SER A 71 6.67 2.38 10.30
C SER A 71 5.57 3.17 11.02
N LEU A 72 4.33 3.12 10.51
CA LEU A 72 3.17 3.81 11.06
C LEU A 72 2.28 2.86 11.87
N ARG A 73 1.41 3.41 12.72
CA ARG A 73 0.31 2.67 13.37
C ARG A 73 -1.03 3.24 12.96
N LEU A 74 -2.00 2.36 12.74
CA LEU A 74 -3.35 2.78 12.33
C LEU A 74 -3.96 3.74 13.34
N THR A 75 -3.79 3.44 14.63
CA THR A 75 -4.37 4.22 15.73
C THR A 75 -3.74 5.59 15.93
N ASP A 76 -2.62 5.89 15.29
CA ASP A 76 -1.99 7.22 15.32
C ASP A 76 -2.71 8.21 14.37
N VAL A 77 -3.52 7.71 13.43
CA VAL A 77 -4.32 8.54 12.52
C VAL A 77 -5.58 9.03 13.25
N LYS A 78 -5.49 10.23 13.82
CA LYS A 78 -6.58 10.89 14.58
C LYS A 78 -6.83 12.29 14.05
N GLY A 79 -8.09 12.58 13.71
CA GLY A 79 -8.48 13.91 13.21
C GLY A 79 -7.80 14.29 11.88
N ALA A 80 -7.47 13.33 11.04
CA ALA A 80 -6.85 13.59 9.74
C ALA A 80 -7.86 14.22 8.80
N GLU A 81 -7.46 15.30 8.12
CA GLU A 81 -8.35 16.10 7.28
C GLU A 81 -8.04 15.88 5.81
N VAL A 82 -9.07 15.50 5.04
CA VAL A 82 -8.95 15.20 3.61
C VAL A 82 -10.14 15.78 2.84
N ASP A 83 -9.92 16.19 1.60
CA ASP A 83 -10.96 16.82 0.76
C ASP A 83 -11.49 15.87 -0.30
N VAL A 84 -12.58 15.14 -0.05
CA VAL A 84 -13.19 14.22 -1.02
C VAL A 84 -14.46 14.84 -1.58
N GLY A 85 -14.68 14.73 -2.89
CA GLY A 85 -15.92 15.24 -3.52
C GLY A 85 -16.10 16.76 -3.39
N GLY A 86 -15.02 17.52 -3.14
CA GLY A 86 -15.10 18.97 -2.89
C GLY A 86 -15.54 19.34 -1.47
N ARG A 87 -15.53 18.37 -0.55
CA ARG A 87 -15.88 18.55 0.86
C ARG A 87 -14.76 18.02 1.76
N ARG A 88 -14.49 18.75 2.84
CA ARG A 88 -13.57 18.31 3.89
C ARG A 88 -14.21 17.25 4.79
N HIS A 89 -13.47 16.18 5.02
CA HIS A 89 -13.80 15.08 5.92
C HIS A 89 -12.75 14.98 7.02
N VAL A 90 -13.19 14.63 8.23
CA VAL A 90 -12.31 14.36 9.39
C VAL A 90 -12.32 12.87 9.68
N VAL A 91 -11.14 12.25 9.65
CA VAL A 91 -10.94 10.80 9.79
C VAL A 91 -10.18 10.48 11.07
N SER A 92 -10.73 9.58 11.88
CA SER A 92 -10.03 9.00 13.05
C SER A 92 -10.10 7.48 13.00
N VAL A 93 -8.95 6.82 13.03
CA VAL A 93 -8.86 5.37 12.94
C VAL A 93 -8.77 4.77 14.34
N ILE A 94 -9.67 3.82 14.60
CA ILE A 94 -9.80 3.14 15.90
C ILE A 94 -8.94 1.88 15.94
N GLY A 95 -8.77 1.22 14.78
CA GLY A 95 -7.93 0.04 14.65
C GLY A 95 -8.24 -0.71 13.36
N GLY A 96 -7.54 -1.81 13.15
CA GLY A 96 -7.75 -2.64 11.98
C GLY A 96 -6.81 -3.84 11.94
N GLY A 97 -6.94 -4.63 10.89
CA GLY A 97 -6.12 -5.80 10.67
C GLY A 97 -6.46 -6.48 9.36
N VAL A 98 -5.77 -7.59 9.13
CA VAL A 98 -5.87 -8.34 7.88
C VAL A 98 -6.34 -9.77 8.14
N GLN A 99 -7.18 -10.28 7.25
CA GLN A 99 -7.65 -11.65 7.23
C GLN A 99 -7.37 -12.26 5.85
N PHE A 100 -6.92 -13.51 5.83
CA PHE A 100 -6.78 -14.29 4.61
C PHE A 100 -8.03 -15.12 4.37
N ASP A 101 -8.46 -15.20 3.12
CA ASP A 101 -9.60 -16.01 2.70
C ASP A 101 -9.27 -16.75 1.39
N LYS A 102 -10.09 -17.72 1.00
CA LYS A 102 -9.97 -18.41 -0.29
C LYS A 102 -11.17 -18.09 -1.15
N SER A 103 -10.89 -17.61 -2.37
CA SER A 103 -11.91 -17.51 -3.41
C SER A 103 -12.45 -18.89 -3.81
N TRP A 104 -13.58 -18.92 -4.51
CA TRP A 104 -14.17 -20.16 -5.04
C TRP A 104 -13.22 -20.94 -5.95
N SER A 105 -12.30 -20.25 -6.63
CA SER A 105 -11.25 -20.86 -7.46
C SER A 105 -9.99 -21.25 -6.66
N GLY A 106 -10.04 -21.25 -5.32
CA GLY A 106 -8.92 -21.60 -4.44
C GLY A 106 -7.82 -20.54 -4.30
N LYS A 107 -7.96 -19.37 -4.94
CA LYS A 107 -6.97 -18.28 -4.87
C LYS A 107 -7.06 -17.53 -3.55
N THR A 108 -5.91 -17.23 -2.93
CA THR A 108 -5.82 -16.47 -1.68
C THR A 108 -6.29 -15.03 -1.88
N LEU A 109 -7.23 -14.59 -1.05
CA LEU A 109 -7.75 -13.23 -0.95
C LEU A 109 -7.18 -12.55 0.29
N LEU A 110 -6.94 -11.26 0.19
CA LEU A 110 -6.53 -10.41 1.31
C LEU A 110 -7.69 -9.51 1.71
N ARG A 111 -8.23 -9.67 2.91
CA ARG A 111 -9.28 -8.79 3.43
C ARG A 111 -8.68 -7.85 4.47
N ILE A 112 -8.67 -6.56 4.18
CA ILE A 112 -8.26 -5.52 5.11
C ILE A 112 -9.53 -4.98 5.79
N ARG A 113 -9.58 -5.04 7.11
CA ARG A 113 -10.69 -4.47 7.90
C ARG A 113 -10.16 -3.33 8.75
N ILE A 114 -10.77 -2.16 8.63
CA ILE A 114 -10.42 -0.96 9.39
C ILE A 114 -11.68 -0.41 10.05
N THR A 115 -11.62 -0.24 11.36
CA THR A 115 -12.64 0.47 12.12
C THR A 115 -12.23 1.93 12.22
N ALA A 116 -13.06 2.84 11.74
CA ALA A 116 -12.79 4.27 11.76
C ALA A 116 -14.06 5.07 11.99
N GLU A 117 -13.87 6.29 12.47
CA GLU A 117 -14.87 7.35 12.50
C GLU A 117 -14.55 8.35 11.40
N VAL A 118 -15.55 8.66 10.56
CA VAL A 118 -15.46 9.69 9.52
C VAL A 118 -16.64 10.63 9.70
N ASP A 119 -16.38 11.91 9.95
CA ASP A 119 -17.39 12.94 10.24
C ASP A 119 -18.38 12.53 11.35
N GLY A 120 -17.87 11.94 12.44
CA GLY A 120 -18.69 11.47 13.55
C GLY A 120 -19.42 10.14 13.30
N VAL A 121 -19.26 9.54 12.11
CA VAL A 121 -19.86 8.23 11.78
C VAL A 121 -18.83 7.13 11.96
N ARG A 122 -19.00 6.34 13.03
CA ARG A 122 -18.21 5.13 13.26
C ARG A 122 -18.68 3.99 12.35
N SER A 123 -17.74 3.34 11.66
CA SER A 123 -18.02 2.23 10.75
C SER A 123 -16.84 1.28 10.60
N ASP A 124 -17.17 0.03 10.23
CA ASP A 124 -16.20 -0.99 9.85
C ASP A 124 -16.11 -1.07 8.32
N TYR A 125 -14.93 -0.75 7.80
CA TYR A 125 -14.62 -0.75 6.39
C TYR A 125 -13.83 -2.02 6.06
N THR A 126 -14.43 -2.91 5.26
CA THR A 126 -13.78 -4.13 4.78
C THR A 126 -13.48 -4.00 3.30
N MET A 127 -12.20 -4.03 2.94
CA MET A 127 -11.71 -3.97 1.57
C MET A 127 -11.10 -5.34 1.20
N THR A 128 -11.49 -5.89 0.05
CA THR A 128 -11.01 -7.20 -0.38
C THR A 128 -10.08 -7.04 -1.57
N SER A 129 -8.85 -7.49 -1.43
CA SER A 129 -7.85 -7.58 -2.48
C SER A 129 -7.85 -8.97 -3.09
N SER A 130 -7.83 -9.01 -4.41
CA SER A 130 -7.75 -10.21 -5.22
C SER A 130 -6.78 -9.97 -6.37
N ARG A 131 -6.15 -11.04 -6.88
CA ARG A 131 -5.36 -10.97 -8.12
C ARG A 131 -6.24 -11.33 -9.31
N ARG A 132 -6.41 -10.39 -10.25
CA ARG A 132 -7.09 -10.58 -11.53
C ARG A 132 -6.05 -10.78 -12.65
N GLY A 133 -5.17 -11.78 -12.50
CA GLY A 133 -4.04 -12.07 -13.40
C GLY A 133 -2.70 -12.11 -12.66
N SER A 134 -1.58 -12.28 -13.39
CA SER A 134 -0.22 -12.25 -12.83
C SER A 134 0.08 -10.92 -12.14
N ASP A 135 -0.35 -9.80 -12.72
CA ASP A 135 0.18 -8.47 -12.34
C ASP A 135 -0.87 -7.51 -11.77
N ASN A 136 -2.15 -7.89 -11.71
CA ASN A 136 -3.23 -6.96 -11.35
C ASN A 136 -3.85 -7.28 -9.99
N ALA A 137 -3.38 -6.61 -8.93
CA ALA A 137 -4.09 -6.55 -7.66
C ALA A 137 -5.31 -5.61 -7.80
N ALA A 138 -6.51 -6.16 -7.69
CA ALA A 138 -7.76 -5.40 -7.62
C ALA A 138 -8.26 -5.45 -6.19
N VAL A 139 -8.35 -4.27 -5.56
CA VAL A 139 -8.90 -4.11 -4.21
C VAL A 139 -10.26 -3.45 -4.34
N GLY A 140 -11.33 -4.17 -4.01
CA GLY A 140 -12.69 -3.71 -4.24
C GLY A 140 -13.54 -3.73 -2.97
N ARG A 141 -14.45 -2.75 -2.88
CA ARG A 141 -15.60 -2.76 -1.97
C ARG A 141 -16.82 -2.23 -2.70
N ALA A 142 -17.98 -2.85 -2.47
CA ALA A 142 -19.26 -2.27 -2.84
C ALA A 142 -19.78 -1.41 -1.69
N ALA A 143 -20.29 -0.22 -1.99
CA ALA A 143 -20.90 0.65 -1.00
C ALA A 143 -22.17 0.01 -0.43
N ARG A 144 -22.38 0.16 0.89
CA ARG A 144 -23.47 -0.52 1.60
C ARG A 144 -24.78 0.27 1.49
N ASP A 145 -25.85 -0.41 1.09
CA ASP A 145 -27.20 0.17 0.96
C ASP A 145 -27.73 0.78 2.26
N GLY A 146 -27.63 0.02 3.36
CA GLY A 146 -28.09 0.44 4.69
C GLY A 146 -27.07 1.23 5.52
N ALA A 147 -26.05 1.81 4.89
CA ALA A 147 -25.13 2.68 5.62
C ALA A 147 -25.80 4.01 5.99
N PRO A 148 -25.39 4.67 7.10
CA PRO A 148 -25.86 6.01 7.42
C PRO A 148 -25.64 6.98 6.24
N GLY A 149 -26.72 7.62 5.77
CA GLY A 149 -26.69 8.51 4.59
C GLY A 149 -26.68 7.78 3.23
N GLY A 150 -26.86 6.46 3.20
CA GLY A 150 -26.96 5.67 1.97
C GLY A 150 -25.61 5.33 1.31
N ARG A 151 -25.68 4.73 0.11
CA ARG A 151 -24.50 4.24 -0.64
C ARG A 151 -23.49 5.34 -0.99
N GLU A 152 -23.97 6.52 -1.41
CA GLU A 152 -23.12 7.66 -1.78
C GLU A 152 -22.25 8.10 -0.60
N ALA A 153 -22.87 8.35 0.56
CA ALA A 153 -22.17 8.77 1.76
C ALA A 153 -21.20 7.70 2.29
N ASP A 154 -21.52 6.41 2.15
CA ASP A 154 -20.60 5.32 2.49
C ASP A 154 -19.39 5.25 1.56
N ALA A 155 -19.59 5.55 0.27
CA ALA A 155 -18.50 5.59 -0.71
C ALA A 155 -17.58 6.80 -0.49
N GLU A 156 -18.14 7.97 -0.20
CA GLU A 156 -17.37 9.17 0.17
C GLU A 156 -16.55 8.94 1.44
N ARG A 157 -17.17 8.41 2.52
CA ARG A 157 -16.45 8.14 3.76
C ARG A 157 -15.33 7.12 3.60
N LEU A 158 -15.54 6.06 2.81
CA LEU A 158 -14.46 5.12 2.50
C LEU A 158 -13.35 5.81 1.70
N SER A 159 -13.71 6.65 0.73
CA SER A 159 -12.72 7.36 -0.07
C SER A 159 -11.88 8.30 0.77
N ALA A 160 -12.49 9.00 1.74
CA ALA A 160 -11.80 9.83 2.72
C ALA A 160 -10.86 9.00 3.60
N LEU A 161 -11.32 7.86 4.11
CA LEU A 161 -10.47 6.95 4.89
C LEU A 161 -9.24 6.46 4.08
N VAL A 162 -9.46 6.06 2.84
CA VAL A 162 -8.38 5.58 1.95
C VAL A 162 -7.39 6.69 1.65
N GLU A 163 -7.87 7.91 1.35
CA GLU A 163 -7.00 9.07 1.12
C GLU A 163 -6.21 9.45 2.37
N ALA A 164 -6.84 9.44 3.54
CA ALA A 164 -6.17 9.75 4.81
C ALA A 164 -5.05 8.74 5.14
N LEU A 165 -5.26 7.46 4.81
CA LEU A 165 -4.29 6.41 5.09
C LEU A 165 -3.17 6.32 4.04
N THR A 166 -3.47 6.61 2.78
CA THR A 166 -2.54 6.30 1.67
C THR A 166 -2.05 7.53 0.90
N GLY A 167 -2.67 8.69 1.12
CA GLY A 167 -2.47 9.90 0.32
C GLY A 167 -3.00 9.80 -1.11
N LYS A 168 -3.73 8.72 -1.44
CA LYS A 168 -4.24 8.43 -2.78
C LYS A 168 -5.74 8.16 -2.71
N ARG A 169 -6.49 8.69 -3.69
CA ARG A 169 -7.93 8.47 -3.78
C ARG A 169 -8.26 7.17 -4.52
N PRO A 170 -9.24 6.39 -4.03
CA PRO A 170 -9.75 5.27 -4.79
C PRO A 170 -10.57 5.76 -5.98
N ARG A 171 -10.76 4.88 -6.97
CA ARG A 171 -11.71 5.11 -8.05
C ARG A 171 -13.10 4.74 -7.59
N VAL A 172 -14.09 5.57 -7.90
CA VAL A 172 -15.49 5.32 -7.56
C VAL A 172 -16.30 5.23 -8.85
N TYR A 173 -17.00 4.12 -9.04
CA TYR A 173 -17.85 3.87 -10.21
C TYR A 173 -19.28 3.63 -9.78
N ARG A 174 -20.22 4.20 -10.54
CA ARG A 174 -21.65 3.95 -10.38
C ARG A 174 -22.15 3.02 -11.49
N MET A 175 -22.73 1.91 -11.10
CA MET A 175 -23.33 0.93 -12.00
C MET A 175 -24.79 1.29 -12.33
N LYS A 176 -25.32 0.71 -13.41
CA LYS A 176 -26.69 0.96 -13.88
C LYS A 176 -27.77 0.54 -12.89
N ASP A 177 -27.48 -0.46 -12.06
CA ASP A 177 -28.35 -0.98 -10.99
C ASP A 177 -28.30 -0.13 -9.70
N GLY A 178 -27.56 0.98 -9.70
CA GLY A 178 -27.38 1.82 -8.52
C GLY A 178 -26.28 1.35 -7.55
N THR A 179 -25.59 0.26 -7.87
CA THR A 179 -24.42 -0.20 -7.10
C THR A 179 -23.27 0.79 -7.27
N ILE A 180 -22.62 1.17 -6.16
CA ILE A 180 -21.39 1.97 -6.18
C ILE A 180 -20.21 1.07 -5.84
N ILE A 181 -19.23 1.02 -6.74
CA ILE A 181 -18.00 0.24 -6.58
C ILE A 181 -16.84 1.18 -6.30
N ILE A 182 -16.09 0.87 -5.24
CA ILE A 182 -14.89 1.60 -4.85
C ILE A 182 -13.70 0.66 -5.12
N GLU A 183 -12.81 1.10 -6.00
CA GLU A 183 -11.67 0.34 -6.49
C GLU A 183 -10.36 1.01 -6.06
N CYS A 184 -9.56 0.26 -5.32
CA CYS A 184 -8.20 0.57 -4.95
C CYS A 184 -7.24 -0.23 -5.86
N TYR A 185 -6.20 0.43 -6.33
CA TYR A 185 -5.10 -0.12 -7.12
C TYR A 185 -3.85 -0.41 -6.26
N GLU A 186 -2.81 -1.00 -6.86
CA GLU A 186 -1.55 -1.39 -6.20
C GLU A 186 -0.96 -0.30 -5.29
N GLY A 187 -0.89 0.94 -5.77
CA GLY A 187 -0.38 2.06 -4.97
C GLY A 187 -1.15 2.36 -3.66
N HIS A 188 -2.38 1.83 -3.48
CA HIS A 188 -3.07 1.86 -2.18
C HIS A 188 -2.58 0.75 -1.26
N LEU A 189 -2.30 -0.45 -1.78
CA LEU A 189 -1.69 -1.54 -0.99
C LEU A 189 -0.31 -1.12 -0.48
N GLU A 190 0.50 -0.44 -1.29
CA GLU A 190 1.75 0.18 -0.86
C GLU A 190 1.53 1.18 0.28
N GLY A 191 0.48 2.00 0.21
CA GLY A 191 0.09 2.92 1.27
C GLY A 191 -0.32 2.20 2.56
N PHE A 192 -1.16 1.17 2.45
CA PHE A 192 -1.57 0.35 3.60
C PHE A 192 -0.40 -0.42 4.23
N ALA A 193 0.58 -0.83 3.44
CA ALA A 193 1.77 -1.51 3.92
C ALA A 193 2.65 -0.63 4.83
N ARG A 194 2.42 0.69 4.87
CA ARG A 194 3.10 1.57 5.85
C ARG A 194 2.67 1.33 7.28
N TYR A 195 1.50 0.73 7.49
CA TYR A 195 0.96 0.47 8.82
C TYR A 195 1.41 -0.90 9.34
N ALA A 196 2.01 -0.93 10.52
CA ALA A 196 2.55 -2.14 11.15
C ALA A 196 1.50 -3.26 11.28
N GLU A 197 0.24 -2.90 11.54
CA GLU A 197 -0.87 -3.85 11.68
C GLU A 197 -1.22 -4.58 10.36
N LEU A 198 -0.80 -4.03 9.22
CA LEU A 198 -1.14 -4.52 7.88
C LEU A 198 0.08 -5.02 7.10
N ALA A 199 1.27 -4.46 7.36
CA ALA A 199 2.50 -4.63 6.57
C ALA A 199 2.86 -6.10 6.33
N ASP A 200 2.99 -6.89 7.40
CA ASP A 200 3.43 -8.29 7.30
C ASP A 200 2.44 -9.14 6.51
N ALA A 201 1.15 -8.93 6.72
CA ALA A 201 0.11 -9.68 6.04
C ALA A 201 0.03 -9.31 4.54
N ILE A 202 0.21 -8.03 4.21
CA ILE A 202 0.29 -7.57 2.81
C ILE A 202 1.54 -8.15 2.13
N ALA A 203 2.70 -8.07 2.78
CA ALA A 203 3.96 -8.59 2.23
C ALA A 203 3.88 -10.10 1.95
N LYS A 204 3.36 -10.87 2.92
CA LYS A 204 3.14 -12.31 2.76
C LYS A 204 2.20 -12.63 1.59
N TRP A 205 1.11 -11.88 1.46
CA TRP A 205 0.16 -12.07 0.37
C TRP A 205 0.78 -11.79 -1.00
N LEU A 206 1.57 -10.72 -1.11
CA LEU A 206 2.27 -10.37 -2.35
C LEU A 206 3.28 -11.45 -2.75
N GLU A 207 4.01 -12.02 -1.79
CA GLU A 207 4.95 -13.12 -2.04
C GLU A 207 4.22 -14.40 -2.51
N GLU A 208 3.14 -14.78 -1.84
CA GLU A 208 2.39 -16.01 -2.17
C GLU A 208 1.66 -15.91 -3.52
N THR A 209 1.24 -14.71 -3.91
CA THR A 209 0.45 -14.49 -5.13
C THR A 209 1.23 -13.96 -6.32
N GLY A 210 2.52 -13.62 -6.14
CA GLY A 210 3.43 -13.20 -7.22
C GLY A 210 4.17 -14.36 -7.92
N ARG A 211 3.82 -15.61 -7.62
CA ARG A 211 4.42 -16.84 -8.18
C ARG A 211 3.56 -17.44 -9.29
#